data_AF-A0A800DHS2-F1
#
_entry.id   AF-A0A800DHS2-F1
#
_cell.length_a   1.000
_cell.length_b   1.000
_cell.length_c   1.000
_cell.angle_alpha   90.00
_cell.angle_beta   90.00
_cell.angle_gamma   90.00
#
_symmetry.space_group_name_H-M   'P 1'
#
loop_
_entity.id
_entity.type
_entity.pdbx_description
1 polymer ?
#
loop_
_entity_poly.entity_id
_entity_poly.type
_entity_poly.pdbx_seq_one_letter_code
_entity_poly.pdbx_strand_id
1 'polypeptide(L)' 'MWDSEKRTVIEAAREIASKELVSGTAGNVSLRLRVSGGRELVAITPSGRHYDSL' A
#
# COMPACT_ATOMS: atom_id res chain seq x y z
N MET A 1 0.33 -14.23 6.29
CA MET A 1 1.59 -14.21 5.49
C MET A 1 1.69 -12.82 4.85
N TRP A 2 2.82 -12.13 5.08
CA TRP A 2 3.09 -10.72 4.72
C TRP A 2 2.22 -9.66 5.40
N ASP A 3 1.72 -9.94 6.61
CA ASP A 3 0.78 -9.05 7.29
C ASP A 3 1.45 -7.75 7.76
N SER A 4 2.75 -7.80 8.06
CA SER A 4 3.55 -6.60 8.35
C SER A 4 3.66 -5.70 7.13
N GLU A 5 4.02 -6.25 5.97
CA GLU A 5 4.22 -5.50 4.72
C GLU A 5 2.90 -4.93 4.20
N LYS A 6 1.80 -5.68 4.31
CA LYS A 6 0.46 -5.17 4.01
C LYS A 6 0.07 -4.02 4.94
N ARG A 7 0.33 -4.14 6.25
CA ARG A 7 0.06 -3.07 7.22
C ARG A 7 0.87 -1.82 6.88
N THR A 8 2.16 -1.94 6.57
CA THR A 8 3.01 -0.80 6.14
C THR A 8 2.45 -0.10 4.90
N VAL A 9 1.98 -0.86 3.90
CA VAL A 9 1.36 -0.27 2.70
C VAL A 9 0.07 0.49 3.06
N ILE A 10 -0.78 -0.06 3.92
CA ILE A 10 -2.04 0.58 4.34
C ILE A 10 -1.77 1.85 5.15
N GLU A 11 -0.81 1.82 6.07
CA GLU A 11 -0.44 2.98 6.90
C GLU A 11 0.07 4.14 6.04
N ALA A 12 1.01 3.85 5.13
CA ALA A 12 1.52 4.86 4.19
C ALA A 12 0.43 5.36 3.23
N ALA A 13 -0.48 4.49 2.78
CA ALA A 13 -1.62 4.88 1.95
C ALA A 13 -2.59 5.83 2.68
N ARG A 14 -2.86 5.59 3.96
CA ARG A 14 -3.67 6.50 4.79
C ARG A 14 -2.94 7.81 5.08
N GLU A 15 -1.62 7.78 5.25
CA GLU A 15 -0.83 8.98 5.49
C GLU A 15 -0.89 9.95 4.30
N ILE A 16 -0.72 9.46 3.06
CA ILE A 16 -0.80 10.33 1.86
C ILE A 16 -2.20 10.93 1.68
N ALA A 17 -3.25 10.20 2.08
CA ALA A 17 -4.63 10.70 2.08
C ALA A 17 -4.86 11.77 3.15
N SER A 18 -4.38 11.55 4.39
CA SER A 18 -4.50 12.52 5.49
C SER A 18 -3.77 13.84 5.23
N LYS A 19 -2.77 13.81 4.35
CA LYS A 19 -1.98 14.98 3.91
C LYS A 19 -2.55 15.65 2.67
N GLU A 20 -3.74 15.23 2.21
CA GLU A 20 -4.41 15.76 1.03
C GLU A 20 -3.59 15.67 -0.27
N LEU A 21 -2.65 14.71 -0.35
CA LEU A 21 -1.79 14.50 -1.53
C LEU A 21 -2.49 13.71 -2.65
N VAL A 22 -3.65 13.12 -2.34
CA VAL A 22 -4.48 12.32 -3.24
C VAL A 22 -5.96 12.68 -3.03
N SER A 23 -6.79 12.40 -4.04
CA SER A 23 -8.23 12.62 -3.98
C SER A 23 -9.00 11.37 -4.44
N GLY A 24 -10.11 11.06 -3.77
CA GLY A 24 -10.94 9.90 -4.06
C GLY A 24 -10.17 8.59 -3.95
N THR A 25 -9.98 7.91 -5.09
CA THR A 25 -9.23 6.65 -5.22
C THR A 25 -7.98 6.80 -6.09
N ALA A 26 -7.57 8.03 -6.39
CA ALA A 26 -6.38 8.30 -7.20
C ALA A 26 -5.10 8.01 -6.42
N GLY A 27 -4.03 7.69 -7.14
CA GLY A 27 -2.74 7.31 -6.54
C GLY A 27 -2.69 5.85 -6.07
N ASN A 28 -1.53 5.44 -5.56
CA ASN A 28 -1.30 4.13 -4.99
C ASN A 28 -0.01 4.14 -4.17
N VAL A 29 0.13 3.15 -3.29
CA VAL A 29 1.35 2.89 -2.52
C VAL A 29 1.76 1.45 -2.76
N SER A 30 3.06 1.22 -2.95
CA SER A 30 3.63 -0.12 -3.07
C SER A 30 4.91 -0.29 -2.25
N LEU A 31 5.17 -1.53 -1.84
CA LEU A 31 6.34 -1.94 -1.08
C LEU A 31 6.96 -3.16 -1.76
N ARG A 32 8.26 -3.09 -2.05
CA ARG A 32 9.04 -4.24 -2.51
C ARG A 32 9.35 -5.14 -1.31
N LEU A 33 8.99 -6.42 -1.39
CA LEU A 33 9.25 -7.41 -0.35
C LEU A 33 10.64 -8.01 -0.52
N ARG A 34 11.34 -8.25 0.59
CA ARG A 34 12.56 -9.04 0.62
C ARG A 34 12.22 -10.49 0.93
N VAL A 35 12.14 -11.30 -0.11
CA VAL A 35 11.80 -12.74 0.00
C VAL A 35 13.05 -13.58 -0.22
N SER A 36 13.23 -14.64 0.57
CA SER A 36 14.31 -15.60 0.37
C SER A 36 14.14 -16.36 -0.96
N GLY A 37 15.24 -16.71 -1.63
CA GLY A 37 15.22 -17.54 -2.84
C GLY A 37 15.06 -16.77 -4.15
N GLY A 38 15.41 -15.48 -4.17
CA GLY A 38 15.51 -14.68 -5.41
C GLY A 38 14.17 -14.28 -6.04
N ARG A 39 13.04 -14.65 -5.43
CA ARG A 39 11.71 -14.23 -5.87
C ARG A 39 11.48 -12.77 -5.50
N GLU A 40 11.15 -11.94 -6.48
CA GLU A 40 10.71 -10.58 -6.25
C GLU A 40 9.19 -10.54 -6.06
N LEU A 41 8.74 -9.88 -4.99
CA LEU A 41 7.33 -9.66 -4.70
C LEU A 41 7.10 -8.18 -4.36
N VAL A 42 5.89 -7.70 -4.65
CA VAL A 42 5.44 -6.34 -4.33
C VAL A 42 4.07 -6.42 -3.66
N ALA A 43 3.91 -5.74 -2.53
CA ALA A 43 2.61 -5.41 -1.98
C ALA A 43 2.18 -4.05 -2.53
N ILE A 44 0.93 -3.92 -2.95
CA ILE A 44 0.39 -2.68 -3.53
C ILE A 44 -1.05 -2.49 -3.08
N THR A 45 -1.48 -1.23 -2.92
CA THR A 45 -2.87 -0.88 -2.64
C THR A 45 -3.81 -1.45 -3.72
N PRO A 46 -5.00 -1.96 -3.34
CA PRO A 46 -5.97 -2.44 -4.32
C PRO A 46 -6.51 -1.29 -5.18
N SER A 47 -6.79 -1.58 -6.45
CA SER A 47 -7.33 -0.58 -7.38
C SER A 47 -8.76 -0.17 -7.01
N GLY A 48 -9.06 1.12 -7.15
CA GLY A 48 -10.42 1.67 -7.03
C GLY A 48 -11.02 1.63 -5.62
N ARG A 49 -10.21 1.48 -4.57
CA ARG A 49 -10.68 1.54 -3.18
C ARG A 49 -10.33 2.87 -2.53
N HIS A 50 -11.26 3.38 -1.72
CA HIS A 50 -11.02 4.56 -0.89
C HIS A 50 -10.03 4.24 0.22
N TYR A 51 -9.08 5.16 0.46
CA TYR A 51 -8.05 5.03 1.48
C TYR A 51 -8.60 4.82 2.90
N ASP A 52 -9.77 5.38 3.20
CA ASP A 52 -10.44 5.23 4.49
C ASP A 52 -11.00 3.81 4.71
N SER A 53 -11.23 3.07 3.62
CA SER A 53 -11.76 1.70 3.62
C SER A 53 -10.68 0.60 3.52
N LEU A 54 -9.40 0.99 3.47
CA LEU A 54 -8.25 0.08 3.38
C LEU A 54 -7.89 -0.56 4.72
#